data_AF-A0A2S0K5F1-F1
#
_entry.id   AF-A0A2S0K5F1-F1
#
_cell.length_a   1.000
_cell.length_b   1.000
_cell.length_c   1.000
_cell.angle_alpha   90.00
_cell.angle_beta   90.00
_cell.angle_gamma   90.00
#
_symmetry.space_group_name_H-M   'P 1'
#
loop_
_entity.id
_entity.type
_entity.pdbx_description
1 polymer ?
#
loop_
_entity_poly.entity_id
_entity_poly.type
_entity_poly.pdbx_seq_one_letter_code
_entity_poly.pdbx_strand_id
1 'polypeptide(L)'
;MPALTMDQVRQLNSYSIYTTEPKRTLFTLADIHKDFYHPDFLNLMMGITDAATETAAISHFARRYGMFFAMQLYMLAAYDEVWDGKPIDIRFDAAKEFNSFTVAMFVNPNDWRYVDEDERQSVIEKILYDGHVIVQQLRKVTSISPLTIWENFFGYLLWHYHQLLSNPGLADQAMEDIEALENPKTWARFSQKSWWADYTGGQSPTNLVNVPVRKSCCFSKDIPGLLACGFCPLKK
;
A
#
# COMPACT_ATOMS: atom_id res chain seq x y z
N MET A 1 -23.19 8.47 2.24
CA MET A 1 -21.77 8.17 2.51
C MET A 1 -21.68 7.81 3.98
N PRO A 2 -21.23 6.60 4.35
CA PRO A 2 -20.98 6.29 5.74
C PRO A 2 -19.90 7.24 6.28
N ALA A 3 -20.13 7.76 7.48
CA ALA A 3 -19.07 8.42 8.21
C ALA A 3 -18.19 7.33 8.82
N LEU A 4 -16.89 7.35 8.53
CA LEU A 4 -15.94 6.44 9.18
C LEU A 4 -16.10 6.50 10.70
N THR A 5 -16.21 5.33 11.31
CA THR A 5 -16.20 5.17 12.76
C THR A 5 -14.85 5.56 13.35
N MET A 6 -14.82 5.83 14.66
CA MET A 6 -13.58 6.18 15.36
C MET A 6 -12.53 5.05 15.26
N ASP A 7 -12.96 3.79 15.25
CA ASP A 7 -12.05 2.65 15.16
C ASP A 7 -11.48 2.49 13.75
N GLN A 8 -12.26 2.72 12.70
CA GLN A 8 -11.77 2.80 11.33
C GLN A 8 -10.74 3.94 11.16
N VAL A 9 -11.02 5.12 11.72
CA VAL A 9 -10.07 6.25 11.70
C VAL A 9 -8.77 5.92 12.44
N ARG A 10 -8.85 5.30 13.62
CA ARG A 10 -7.67 4.85 14.37
C ARG A 10 -6.86 3.83 13.59
N GLN A 11 -7.54 2.89 12.94
CA GLN A 11 -6.89 1.88 12.11
C GLN A 11 -6.13 2.54 10.96
N LEU A 12 -6.76 3.42 10.18
CA LEU A 12 -6.10 4.17 9.09
C LEU A 12 -4.91 4.99 9.60
N ASN A 13 -5.07 5.71 10.71
CA ASN A 13 -4.01 6.52 11.32
C ASN A 13 -2.80 5.67 11.73
N SER A 14 -2.99 4.42 12.18
CA SER A 14 -1.89 3.52 12.55
C SER A 14 -0.98 3.14 11.37
N TYR A 15 -1.46 3.35 10.14
CA TYR A 15 -0.73 3.18 8.89
C TYR A 15 -0.38 4.51 8.20
N SER A 16 -0.43 5.63 8.93
CA SER A 16 -0.13 6.98 8.44
C SER A 16 -1.05 7.44 7.28
N ILE A 17 -2.29 6.95 7.27
CA ILE A 17 -3.36 7.38 6.36
C ILE A 17 -4.32 8.24 7.17
N TYR A 18 -4.21 9.55 7.01
CA TYR A 18 -4.96 10.52 7.80
C TYR A 18 -6.23 10.93 7.06
N THR A 19 -7.34 11.06 7.80
CA THR A 19 -8.63 11.54 7.27
C THR A 19 -8.93 12.99 7.64
N THR A 20 -7.91 13.71 8.10
CA THR A 20 -7.98 15.13 8.41
C THR A 20 -7.45 15.96 7.25
N GLU A 21 -7.81 17.24 7.21
CA GLU A 21 -7.21 18.17 6.27
C GLU A 21 -5.71 18.30 6.55
N PRO A 22 -4.83 18.12 5.53
CA PRO A 22 -3.40 18.34 5.72
C PRO A 22 -3.13 19.83 5.94
N LYS A 23 -2.08 20.16 6.71
CA LYS A 23 -1.65 21.55 6.93
C LYS A 23 -1.21 22.23 5.63
N ARG A 24 -0.61 21.44 4.73
CA ARG A 24 -0.23 21.83 3.37
C ARG A 24 -0.32 20.60 2.48
N THR A 25 -0.46 20.78 1.18
CA THR A 25 -0.34 19.70 0.21
C THR A 25 0.90 19.95 -0.62
N LEU A 26 1.90 19.07 -0.50
CA LEU A 26 3.11 19.17 -1.29
C LEU A 26 2.88 18.64 -2.71
N PHE A 27 2.08 17.57 -2.83
CA PHE A 27 1.65 16.99 -4.10
C PHE A 27 0.44 16.07 -3.88
N THR A 28 -0.19 15.67 -4.98
CA THR A 28 -1.29 14.71 -5.01
C THR A 28 -0.88 13.45 -5.77
N LEU A 29 -1.66 12.37 -5.64
CA LEU A 29 -1.42 11.17 -6.46
C LEU A 29 -1.59 11.48 -7.96
N ALA A 30 -2.50 12.39 -8.31
CA ALA A 30 -2.68 12.87 -9.68
C ALA A 30 -1.42 13.51 -10.29
N ASP A 31 -0.57 14.14 -9.47
CA ASP A 31 0.69 14.72 -9.95
C ASP A 31 1.72 13.65 -10.33
N ILE A 32 1.74 12.52 -9.62
CA ILE A 32 2.63 11.39 -9.93
C ILE A 32 2.30 10.77 -11.31
N HIS A 33 1.05 10.87 -11.77
CA HIS A 33 0.65 10.41 -13.10
C HIS A 33 1.17 11.30 -14.25
N LYS A 34 1.74 12.47 -13.94
CA LYS A 34 2.25 13.42 -14.92
C LYS A 34 3.76 13.22 -15.08
N ASP A 35 4.19 12.69 -16.22
CA ASP A 35 5.61 12.38 -16.48
C ASP A 35 6.55 13.59 -16.30
N PHE A 36 6.07 14.81 -16.59
CA PHE A 36 6.86 16.02 -16.38
C PHE A 36 7.14 16.35 -14.89
N TYR A 37 6.34 15.83 -13.97
CA TYR A 37 6.48 16.07 -12.52
C TYR A 37 7.44 15.07 -11.85
N HIS A 38 7.87 14.02 -12.54
CA HIS A 38 8.72 12.97 -11.98
C HIS A 38 10.05 13.49 -11.38
N PRO A 39 10.76 14.44 -12.00
CA PRO A 39 11.97 15.02 -11.39
C PRO A 39 11.69 15.75 -10.08
N ASP A 40 10.61 16.55 -10.03
CA ASP A 40 10.22 17.30 -8.82
C ASP A 40 9.77 16.36 -7.71
N PHE A 41 8.99 15.33 -8.06
CA PHE A 41 8.59 14.28 -7.14
C PHE A 41 9.81 13.58 -6.52
N LEU A 42 10.81 13.22 -7.31
CA LEU A 42 12.02 12.57 -6.82
C LEU A 42 12.80 13.48 -5.87
N ASN A 43 13.02 14.74 -6.26
CA ASN A 43 13.70 15.74 -5.44
C ASN A 43 12.98 15.96 -4.11
N LEU A 44 11.64 16.00 -4.15
CA LEU A 44 10.82 16.12 -2.95
C LEU A 44 10.97 14.89 -2.04
N MET A 45 10.93 13.68 -2.58
CA MET A 45 11.10 12.46 -1.78
C MET A 45 12.49 12.40 -1.14
N MET A 46 13.54 12.77 -1.87
CA MET A 46 14.90 12.90 -1.32
C MET A 46 14.94 13.92 -0.19
N GLY A 47 14.40 15.13 -0.40
CA GLY A 47 14.43 16.20 0.60
C GLY A 47 13.54 15.97 1.83
N ILE A 48 12.47 15.18 1.73
CA ILE A 48 11.62 14.82 2.88
C ILE A 48 12.28 13.71 3.71
N THR A 49 12.88 12.72 3.05
CA THR A 49 13.30 11.48 3.72
C THR A 49 14.76 11.47 4.11
N ASP A 50 15.57 12.42 3.61
CA ASP A 50 17.04 12.41 3.72
C ASP A 50 17.66 11.06 3.30
N ALA A 51 17.03 10.37 2.34
CA ALA A 51 17.47 9.06 1.88
C ALA A 51 18.87 9.13 1.26
N ALA A 52 19.67 8.09 1.47
CA ALA A 52 21.01 8.01 0.90
C ALA A 52 21.02 7.87 -0.63
N THR A 53 19.91 7.40 -1.22
CA THR A 53 19.78 7.19 -2.67
C THR A 53 18.35 7.46 -3.13
N GLU A 54 18.21 7.84 -4.40
CA GLU A 54 16.93 7.99 -5.10
C GLU A 54 16.06 6.73 -5.00
N THR A 55 16.66 5.56 -5.19
CA THR A 55 15.99 4.26 -5.07
C THR A 55 15.42 4.04 -3.66
N ALA A 56 16.16 4.42 -2.62
CA ALA A 56 15.67 4.33 -1.25
C ALA A 56 14.49 5.27 -1.00
N ALA A 57 14.59 6.53 -1.45
CA ALA A 57 13.51 7.52 -1.32
C ALA A 57 12.21 7.04 -1.99
N ILE A 58 12.29 6.58 -3.25
CA ILE A 58 11.12 6.11 -3.98
C ILE A 58 10.60 4.78 -3.43
N SER A 59 11.47 3.86 -3.00
CA SER A 59 11.05 2.63 -2.32
C SER A 59 10.32 2.94 -1.01
N HIS A 60 10.74 3.97 -0.27
CA HIS A 60 10.05 4.40 0.94
C HIS A 60 8.66 4.96 0.64
N PHE A 61 8.53 5.79 -0.40
CA PHE A 61 7.20 6.22 -0.89
C PHE A 61 6.34 5.03 -1.30
N ALA A 62 6.89 4.08 -2.06
CA ALA A 62 6.18 2.87 -2.47
C ALA A 62 5.63 2.08 -1.27
N ARG A 63 6.37 2.04 -0.15
CA ARG A 63 5.87 1.41 1.08
C ARG A 63 4.72 2.19 1.72
N ARG A 64 4.80 3.51 1.75
CA ARG A 64 3.71 4.37 2.27
C ARG A 64 2.44 4.25 1.44
N TYR A 65 2.58 4.23 0.11
CA TYR A 65 1.44 3.93 -0.76
C TYR A 65 0.96 2.48 -0.60
N GLY A 66 1.87 1.53 -0.42
CA GLY A 66 1.56 0.13 -0.17
C GLY A 66 0.72 -0.10 1.09
N MET A 67 0.91 0.71 2.13
CA MET A 67 0.03 0.71 3.31
C MET A 67 -1.41 1.10 2.93
N PHE A 68 -1.60 2.15 2.13
CA PHE A 68 -2.93 2.55 1.66
C PHE A 68 -3.57 1.49 0.78
N PHE A 69 -2.82 0.95 -0.18
CA PHE A 69 -3.26 -0.16 -1.02
C PHE A 69 -3.72 -1.36 -0.18
N ALA A 70 -2.95 -1.76 0.82
CA ALA A 70 -3.31 -2.87 1.69
C ALA A 70 -4.51 -2.55 2.59
N MET A 71 -4.62 -1.28 3.04
CA MET A 71 -5.76 -0.82 3.81
C MET A 71 -7.06 -0.78 3.01
N GLN A 72 -7.03 -0.61 1.68
CA GLN A 72 -8.23 -0.77 0.85
C GLN A 72 -8.81 -2.18 0.99
N LEU A 73 -7.97 -3.21 0.90
CA LEU A 73 -8.39 -4.61 1.05
C LEU A 73 -8.76 -4.96 2.49
N TYR A 74 -8.05 -4.41 3.48
CA TYR A 74 -8.43 -4.59 4.89
C TYR A 74 -9.81 -4.00 5.19
N MET A 75 -10.07 -2.78 4.73
CA MET A 75 -11.36 -2.10 4.96
C MET A 75 -12.49 -2.83 4.24
N LEU A 76 -12.22 -3.35 3.05
CA LEU A 76 -13.16 -4.19 2.30
C LEU A 76 -13.48 -5.48 3.06
N ALA A 77 -12.49 -6.16 3.65
CA ALA A 77 -12.69 -7.39 4.42
C ALA A 77 -13.36 -7.16 5.78
N ALA A 78 -13.04 -6.06 6.47
CA ALA A 78 -13.47 -5.83 7.84
C ALA A 78 -14.79 -5.05 7.95
N TYR A 79 -15.11 -4.23 6.95
CA TYR A 79 -16.21 -3.26 7.03
C TYR A 79 -17.04 -3.17 5.75
N ASP A 80 -16.72 -3.97 4.73
CA ASP A 80 -17.31 -3.87 3.39
C ASP A 80 -17.22 -2.44 2.85
N GLU A 81 -16.09 -1.77 3.08
CA GLU A 81 -15.87 -0.39 2.67
C GLU A 81 -14.61 -0.24 1.82
N VAL A 82 -14.69 0.64 0.81
CA VAL A 82 -13.56 1.02 -0.03
C VAL A 82 -13.48 2.53 -0.18
N TRP A 83 -12.28 3.07 -0.33
CA TRP A 83 -12.09 4.45 -0.71
C TRP A 83 -12.22 4.58 -2.23
N ASP A 84 -13.14 5.43 -2.68
CA ASP A 84 -13.51 5.57 -4.10
C ASP A 84 -13.45 7.04 -4.57
N GLY A 85 -12.51 7.80 -4.02
CA GLY A 85 -12.23 9.16 -4.43
C GLY A 85 -11.35 9.24 -5.67
N LYS A 86 -10.95 10.47 -6.06
CA LYS A 86 -10.11 10.69 -7.25
C LYS A 86 -8.63 10.81 -6.86
N PRO A 87 -7.68 10.49 -7.75
CA PRO A 87 -6.25 10.64 -7.46
C PRO A 87 -5.82 12.05 -7.00
N ILE A 88 -6.57 13.10 -7.36
CA ILE A 88 -6.31 14.47 -6.87
C ILE A 88 -6.64 14.65 -5.38
N ASP A 89 -7.53 13.81 -4.83
CA ASP A 89 -7.99 13.85 -3.44
C ASP A 89 -7.06 13.08 -2.49
N ILE A 90 -6.16 12.25 -3.03
CA ILE A 90 -5.06 11.64 -2.28
C ILE A 90 -3.92 12.65 -2.23
N ARG A 91 -3.79 13.30 -1.08
CA ARG A 91 -2.85 14.39 -0.82
C ARG A 91 -1.67 13.89 0.00
N PHE A 92 -0.48 14.41 -0.26
CA PHE A 92 0.73 14.07 0.47
C PHE A 92 1.39 15.31 1.09
N ASP A 93 1.89 15.14 2.30
CA ASP A 93 2.66 16.16 3.03
C ASP A 93 3.83 15.49 3.77
N ALA A 94 4.82 16.26 4.17
CA ALA A 94 5.85 15.82 5.10
C ALA A 94 5.29 15.82 6.53
N ALA A 95 5.44 14.70 7.23
CA ALA A 95 5.16 14.55 8.64
C ALA A 95 6.43 14.13 9.39
N LYS A 96 6.44 14.34 10.70
CA LYS A 96 7.51 13.84 11.57
C LYS A 96 6.99 12.63 12.34
N GLU A 97 7.58 11.47 12.08
CA GLU A 97 7.25 10.19 12.72
C GLU A 97 8.51 9.62 13.36
N PHE A 98 8.44 9.20 14.63
CA PHE A 98 9.58 8.62 15.36
C PHE A 98 10.89 9.44 15.24
N ASN A 99 10.77 10.76 15.32
CA ASN A 99 11.87 11.74 15.14
C ASN A 99 12.47 11.89 13.73
N SER A 100 11.99 11.15 12.73
CA SER A 100 12.39 11.32 11.32
C SER A 100 11.27 11.98 10.50
N PHE A 101 11.65 12.73 9.48
CA PHE A 101 10.68 13.19 8.49
C PHE A 101 10.31 12.06 7.53
N THR A 102 9.04 12.04 7.11
CA THR A 102 8.49 11.05 6.19
C THR A 102 7.36 11.68 5.40
N VAL A 103 6.98 11.05 4.29
CA VAL A 103 5.74 11.36 3.59
C VAL A 103 4.56 10.73 4.34
N ALA A 104 3.54 11.53 4.61
CA ALA A 104 2.25 11.15 5.15
C ALA A 104 1.18 11.27 4.05
N MET A 105 0.15 10.43 4.12
CA MET A 105 -0.97 10.43 3.18
C MET A 105 -2.22 10.98 3.85
N PHE A 106 -2.97 11.79 3.11
CA PHE A 106 -4.23 12.38 3.54
C PHE A 106 -5.31 12.09 2.50
N VAL A 107 -6.43 11.56 2.96
CA VAL A 107 -7.59 11.19 2.12
C VAL A 107 -8.86 11.78 2.72
N ASN A 108 -9.84 12.10 1.88
CA ASN A 108 -11.12 12.62 2.35
C ASN A 108 -11.94 11.49 3.00
N PRO A 109 -12.43 11.64 4.25
CA PRO A 109 -13.26 10.63 4.90
C PRO A 109 -14.60 10.39 4.20
N ASN A 110 -15.10 11.34 3.42
CA ASN A 110 -16.38 11.22 2.72
C ASN A 110 -16.30 10.39 1.43
N ASP A 111 -15.08 10.06 0.98
CA ASP A 111 -14.87 9.28 -0.24
C ASP A 111 -14.89 7.77 0.03
N TRP A 112 -15.16 7.35 1.27
CA TRP A 112 -15.42 5.95 1.60
C TRP A 112 -16.88 5.58 1.31
N ARG A 113 -17.09 4.40 0.75
CA ARG A 113 -18.40 3.86 0.44
C ARG A 113 -18.49 2.38 0.81
N TYR A 114 -19.71 1.93 1.10
CA TYR A 114 -20.00 0.50 1.20
C TYR A 114 -19.84 -0.19 -0.15
N VAL A 115 -19.52 -1.48 -0.08
CA VAL A 115 -19.32 -2.37 -1.20
C VAL A 115 -20.33 -3.50 -1.11
N ASP A 116 -21.21 -3.61 -2.11
CA ASP A 116 -22.14 -4.72 -2.21
C ASP A 116 -21.41 -6.03 -2.59
N GLU A 117 -21.93 -7.18 -2.17
CA GLU A 117 -21.29 -8.48 -2.37
C GLU A 117 -21.03 -8.79 -3.86
N ASP A 118 -21.96 -8.41 -4.74
CA ASP A 118 -21.87 -8.65 -6.18
C ASP A 118 -20.82 -7.78 -6.91
N GLU A 119 -20.47 -6.62 -6.35
CA GLU A 119 -19.41 -5.77 -6.90
C GLU A 119 -18.02 -6.07 -6.31
N ARG A 120 -17.93 -6.81 -5.21
CA ARG A 120 -16.69 -7.05 -4.44
C ARG A 120 -15.52 -7.49 -5.31
N GLN A 121 -15.73 -8.48 -6.18
CA GLN A 121 -14.70 -8.97 -7.10
C GLN A 121 -14.18 -7.84 -8.02
N SER A 122 -15.08 -7.01 -8.55
CA SER A 122 -14.70 -5.90 -9.43
C SER A 122 -13.96 -4.78 -8.69
N VAL A 123 -14.28 -4.59 -7.40
CA VAL A 123 -13.57 -3.66 -6.51
C VAL A 123 -12.14 -4.15 -6.25
N ILE A 124 -11.94 -5.44 -5.96
CA ILE A 124 -10.60 -6.02 -5.81
C ILE A 124 -9.78 -5.81 -7.10
N GLU A 125 -10.36 -6.14 -8.27
CA GLU A 125 -9.70 -5.91 -9.57
C GLU A 125 -9.32 -4.44 -9.80
N LYS A 126 -10.18 -3.50 -9.40
CA LYS A 126 -9.91 -2.06 -9.48
C LYS A 126 -8.75 -1.66 -8.56
N ILE A 127 -8.75 -2.10 -7.29
CA ILE A 127 -7.65 -1.84 -6.35
C ILE A 127 -6.32 -2.34 -6.92
N LEU A 128 -6.29 -3.55 -7.47
CA LEU A 128 -5.11 -4.13 -8.11
C LEU A 128 -4.65 -3.30 -9.31
N TYR A 129 -5.57 -2.87 -10.16
CA TYR A 129 -5.25 -2.05 -11.33
C TYR A 129 -4.71 -0.68 -10.93
N ASP A 130 -5.33 0.00 -9.97
CA ASP A 130 -4.87 1.29 -9.44
C ASP A 130 -3.46 1.15 -8.83
N GLY A 131 -3.21 0.07 -8.10
CA GLY A 131 -1.88 -0.31 -7.62
C GLY A 131 -0.88 -0.50 -8.77
N HIS A 132 -1.27 -1.19 -9.85
CA HIS A 132 -0.43 -1.38 -11.03
C HIS A 132 -0.07 -0.06 -11.71
N VAL A 133 -1.01 0.87 -11.85
CA VAL A 133 -0.76 2.20 -12.42
C VAL A 133 0.34 2.90 -11.63
N ILE A 134 0.29 2.86 -10.30
CA ILE A 134 1.35 3.45 -9.45
C ILE A 134 2.67 2.72 -9.62
N VAL A 135 2.69 1.39 -9.67
CA VAL A 135 3.91 0.62 -9.97
C VAL A 135 4.56 1.10 -11.26
N GLN A 136 3.79 1.33 -12.33
CA GLN A 136 4.34 1.83 -13.60
C GLN A 136 4.87 3.26 -13.48
N GLN A 137 4.20 4.15 -12.76
CA GLN A 137 4.69 5.51 -12.57
C GLN A 137 6.02 5.52 -11.80
N LEU A 138 6.11 4.79 -10.70
CA LEU A 138 7.35 4.76 -9.88
C LEU A 138 8.55 4.21 -10.65
N ARG A 139 8.33 3.27 -11.58
CA ARG A 139 9.38 2.74 -12.46
C ARG A 139 9.93 3.74 -13.47
N LYS A 140 9.18 4.80 -13.79
CA LYS A 140 9.68 5.89 -14.64
C LYS A 140 10.62 6.83 -13.88
N VAL A 141 10.53 6.85 -12.54
CA VAL A 141 11.27 7.75 -11.66
C VAL A 141 12.58 7.14 -11.18
N THR A 142 12.66 5.82 -11.05
CA THR A 142 13.83 5.13 -10.46
C THR A 142 14.05 3.75 -11.08
N SER A 143 15.22 3.17 -10.82
CA SER A 143 15.62 1.83 -11.26
C SER A 143 15.00 0.68 -10.44
N ILE A 144 14.13 0.99 -9.46
CA ILE A 144 13.49 -0.03 -8.63
C ILE A 144 12.70 -1.03 -9.48
N SER A 145 12.85 -2.32 -9.17
CA SER A 145 12.13 -3.35 -9.92
C SER A 145 10.63 -3.33 -9.58
N PRO A 146 9.74 -3.63 -10.55
CA PRO A 146 8.31 -3.78 -10.26
C PRO A 146 8.03 -4.83 -9.18
N LEU A 147 8.81 -5.91 -9.16
CA LEU A 147 8.72 -6.94 -8.12
C LEU A 147 8.93 -6.34 -6.73
N THR A 148 9.96 -5.51 -6.55
CA THR A 148 10.24 -4.85 -5.27
C THR A 148 9.12 -3.92 -4.82
N ILE A 149 8.48 -3.20 -5.75
CA ILE A 149 7.32 -2.35 -5.44
C ILE A 149 6.12 -3.22 -5.01
N TRP A 150 5.80 -4.28 -5.75
CA TRP A 150 4.72 -5.20 -5.36
C TRP A 150 4.99 -5.86 -4.01
N GLU A 151 6.21 -6.31 -3.74
CA GLU A 151 6.59 -6.83 -2.42
C GLU A 151 6.50 -5.76 -1.31
N ASN A 152 6.60 -4.46 -1.62
CA ASN A 152 6.36 -3.38 -0.65
C ASN A 152 4.86 -3.27 -0.31
N PHE A 153 3.98 -3.47 -1.30
CA PHE A 153 2.53 -3.46 -1.10
C PHE A 153 2.08 -4.71 -0.34
N PHE A 154 2.55 -5.89 -0.77
CA PHE A 154 2.15 -7.18 -0.24
C PHE A 154 2.62 -7.44 1.19
N GLY A 155 3.74 -6.84 1.62
CA GLY A 155 4.22 -7.01 3.00
C GLY A 155 3.18 -6.57 4.05
N TYR A 156 2.49 -5.45 3.81
CA TYR A 156 1.41 -4.99 4.69
C TYR A 156 0.14 -5.82 4.50
N LEU A 157 -0.19 -6.17 3.26
CA LEU A 157 -1.36 -7.00 2.96
C LEU A 157 -1.30 -8.38 3.64
N LEU A 158 -0.12 -9.00 3.67
CA LEU A 158 0.14 -10.26 4.37
C LEU A 158 -0.15 -10.15 5.85
N TRP A 159 0.33 -9.08 6.48
CA TRP A 159 0.06 -8.82 7.88
C TRP A 159 -1.43 -8.62 8.15
N HIS A 160 -2.11 -7.82 7.32
CA HIS A 160 -3.55 -7.58 7.46
C HIS A 160 -4.37 -8.85 7.35
N TYR A 161 -4.14 -9.66 6.33
CA TYR A 161 -4.88 -10.92 6.19
C TYR A 161 -4.56 -11.91 7.30
N HIS A 162 -3.34 -11.96 7.82
CA HIS A 162 -3.07 -12.73 9.02
C HIS A 162 -3.91 -12.27 10.22
N GLN A 163 -4.02 -10.96 10.45
CA GLN A 163 -4.85 -10.42 11.53
C GLN A 163 -6.34 -10.74 11.31
N LEU A 164 -6.84 -10.59 10.08
CA LEU A 164 -8.24 -10.87 9.74
C LEU A 164 -8.57 -12.37 9.90
N LEU A 165 -7.71 -13.26 9.41
CA LEU A 165 -7.87 -14.72 9.58
C LEU A 165 -7.80 -15.15 11.04
N SER A 166 -7.14 -14.37 11.91
CA SER A 166 -7.07 -14.63 13.35
C SER A 166 -8.34 -14.17 14.08
N ASN A 167 -9.23 -13.43 13.43
CA ASN A 167 -10.52 -13.01 13.96
C ASN A 167 -11.65 -13.90 13.38
N PRO A 168 -12.31 -14.75 14.20
CA PRO A 168 -13.35 -15.65 13.71
C PRO A 168 -14.52 -14.96 12.97
N GLY A 169 -14.82 -13.69 13.31
CA GLY A 169 -15.90 -12.95 12.66
C GLY A 169 -15.54 -12.38 11.28
N LEU A 170 -14.25 -12.39 10.90
CA LEU A 170 -13.76 -11.84 9.64
C LEU A 170 -13.02 -12.88 8.78
N ALA A 171 -12.79 -14.08 9.32
CA ALA A 171 -11.95 -15.09 8.68
C ALA A 171 -12.52 -15.57 7.34
N ASP A 172 -13.83 -15.81 7.26
CA ASP A 172 -14.48 -16.29 6.03
C ASP A 172 -14.33 -15.24 4.91
N GLN A 173 -14.67 -13.98 5.19
CA GLN A 173 -14.55 -12.89 4.22
C GLN A 173 -13.10 -12.67 3.76
N ALA A 174 -12.15 -12.74 4.69
CA ALA A 174 -10.73 -12.64 4.38
C ALA A 174 -10.23 -13.80 3.51
N MET A 175 -10.76 -15.01 3.71
CA MET A 175 -10.42 -16.18 2.90
C MET A 175 -10.92 -16.03 1.46
N GLU A 176 -12.15 -15.56 1.27
CA GLU A 176 -12.70 -15.25 -0.05
C GLU A 176 -11.86 -14.21 -0.79
N ASP A 177 -11.45 -13.14 -0.12
CA ASP A 177 -10.59 -12.12 -0.72
C ASP A 177 -9.21 -12.68 -1.10
N ILE A 178 -8.63 -13.56 -0.26
CA ILE A 178 -7.36 -14.24 -0.58
C ILE A 178 -7.53 -15.12 -1.81
N GLU A 179 -8.61 -15.91 -1.90
CA GLU A 179 -8.88 -16.75 -3.06
C GLU A 179 -9.02 -15.91 -4.34
N ALA A 180 -9.72 -14.77 -4.26
CA ALA A 180 -9.81 -13.81 -5.35
C ALA A 180 -8.42 -13.27 -5.73
N LEU A 181 -7.56 -12.92 -4.76
CA LEU A 181 -6.20 -12.46 -5.01
C LEU A 181 -5.29 -13.56 -5.57
N GLU A 182 -5.48 -14.83 -5.22
CA GLU A 182 -4.71 -15.95 -5.75
C GLU A 182 -5.13 -16.35 -7.16
N ASN A 183 -6.38 -16.04 -7.56
CA ASN A 183 -6.90 -16.32 -8.88
C ASN A 183 -6.26 -15.42 -9.97
N PRO A 184 -5.56 -15.98 -10.98
CA PRO A 184 -4.97 -15.19 -12.07
C PRO A 184 -5.96 -14.33 -12.85
N LYS A 185 -7.25 -14.67 -12.90
CA LYS A 185 -8.27 -13.89 -13.61
C LYS A 185 -8.46 -12.49 -13.02
N THR A 186 -8.35 -12.36 -11.70
CA THR A 186 -8.41 -11.06 -11.00
C THR A 186 -7.29 -10.11 -11.43
N TRP A 187 -6.19 -10.65 -11.97
CA TRP A 187 -5.02 -9.88 -12.43
C TRP A 187 -5.03 -9.63 -13.94
N ALA A 188 -6.00 -10.18 -14.68
CA ALA A 188 -5.98 -10.29 -16.14
C ALA A 188 -5.84 -8.95 -16.88
N ARG A 189 -6.21 -7.83 -16.24
CA ARG A 189 -6.04 -6.48 -16.81
C ARG A 189 -4.58 -6.11 -17.10
N PHE A 190 -3.63 -6.68 -16.36
CA PHE A 190 -2.21 -6.31 -16.49
C PHE A 190 -1.23 -7.48 -16.27
N SER A 191 -1.71 -8.69 -15.94
CA SER A 191 -0.86 -9.86 -15.76
C SER A 191 -1.56 -11.16 -16.12
N GLN A 192 -0.78 -12.17 -16.51
CA GLN A 192 -1.26 -13.53 -16.78
C GLN A 192 -1.19 -14.45 -15.55
N LYS A 193 -0.71 -13.92 -14.43
CA LYS A 193 -0.51 -14.66 -13.18
C LYS A 193 -0.94 -13.82 -11.99
N SER A 194 -1.24 -14.49 -10.88
CA SER A 194 -1.39 -13.80 -9.60
C SER A 194 -0.02 -13.46 -9.01
N TRP A 195 0.25 -12.16 -8.86
CA TRP A 195 1.46 -11.70 -8.17
C TRP A 195 1.39 -12.00 -6.67
N TRP A 196 0.19 -12.08 -6.11
CA TRP A 196 -0.03 -12.46 -4.72
C TRP A 196 0.31 -13.94 -4.49
N ALA A 197 -0.21 -14.85 -5.33
CA ALA A 197 0.10 -16.29 -5.24
C ALA A 197 1.60 -16.56 -5.44
N ASP A 198 2.26 -15.83 -6.36
CA ASP A 198 3.71 -15.90 -6.55
C ASP A 198 4.53 -15.40 -5.35
N TYR A 199 3.98 -14.43 -4.61
CA TYR A 199 4.57 -13.86 -3.41
C TYR A 199 4.43 -14.80 -2.22
N THR A 200 3.23 -15.34 -1.99
CA THR A 200 2.95 -16.26 -0.87
C THR A 200 3.40 -17.70 -1.15
N GLY A 201 3.60 -18.06 -2.41
CA GLY A 201 3.77 -19.45 -2.83
C GLY A 201 2.51 -20.30 -2.60
N GLY A 202 1.33 -19.67 -2.60
CA GLY A 202 0.04 -20.31 -2.30
C GLY A 202 -0.12 -20.74 -0.84
N GLN A 203 0.70 -20.22 0.07
CA GLN A 203 0.58 -20.48 1.50
C GLN A 203 -0.29 -19.43 2.19
N SER A 204 -1.05 -19.87 3.20
CA SER A 204 -1.84 -18.97 4.06
C SER A 204 -0.94 -17.87 4.68
N PRO A 205 -1.41 -16.60 4.71
CA PRO A 205 -0.68 -15.50 5.36
C PRO A 205 -0.23 -15.80 6.79
N THR A 206 -1.03 -16.56 7.55
CA THR A 206 -0.70 -16.95 8.93
C THR A 206 0.58 -17.78 9.04
N ASN A 207 0.91 -18.57 8.01
CA ASN A 207 2.14 -19.37 7.99
C ASN A 207 3.38 -18.53 7.62
N LEU A 208 3.18 -17.31 7.13
CA LEU A 208 4.20 -16.51 6.48
C LEU A 208 4.63 -15.26 7.27
N VAL A 209 3.85 -14.82 8.26
CA VAL A 209 4.14 -13.57 9.01
C VAL A 209 5.45 -13.55 9.78
N ASN A 210 6.02 -14.71 10.10
CA ASN A 210 7.31 -14.85 10.77
C ASN A 210 8.40 -15.46 9.89
N VAL A 211 8.17 -15.54 8.57
CA VAL A 211 9.10 -16.12 7.61
C VAL A 211 9.58 -15.02 6.65
N PRO A 212 10.86 -15.02 6.22
CA PRO A 212 11.30 -14.13 5.16
C PRO A 212 10.61 -14.46 3.82
N VAL A 213 9.51 -13.76 3.50
CA VAL A 213 8.77 -13.94 2.23
C VAL A 213 9.36 -13.12 1.08
N ARG A 214 9.95 -11.97 1.39
CA ARG A 214 10.47 -11.04 0.38
C ARG A 214 11.74 -11.59 -0.27
N LYS A 215 11.79 -11.54 -1.59
CA LYS A 215 12.96 -11.92 -2.41
C LYS A 215 13.88 -10.73 -2.63
N SER A 216 13.38 -9.50 -2.52
CA SER A 216 14.16 -8.27 -2.75
C SER A 216 14.32 -7.39 -1.50
N CYS A 217 15.36 -6.55 -1.48
CA CYS A 217 15.53 -5.53 -0.44
C CYS A 217 14.52 -4.39 -0.65
N CYS A 218 13.82 -3.97 0.40
CA CYS A 218 12.91 -2.82 0.35
C CYS A 218 13.62 -1.46 0.51
N PHE A 219 14.95 -1.43 0.66
CA PHE A 219 15.75 -0.21 0.90
C PHE A 219 15.40 0.57 2.18
N SER A 220 14.56 0.03 3.06
CA SER A 220 14.17 0.69 4.32
C SER A 220 15.36 1.10 5.17
N LYS A 221 16.41 0.27 5.20
CA LYS A 221 17.61 0.50 6.00
C LYS A 221 18.44 1.70 5.53
N ASP A 222 18.17 2.18 4.33
CA ASP A 222 18.90 3.29 3.69
C ASP A 222 18.15 4.62 3.90
N ILE A 223 17.08 4.61 4.70
CA ILE A 223 16.37 5.80 5.21
C ILE A 223 16.86 6.10 6.64
N PRO A 224 17.32 7.33 6.93
CA PRO A 224 17.76 7.72 8.27
C PRO A 224 16.71 7.44 9.36
N GLY A 225 17.18 6.79 10.43
CA GLY A 225 16.33 6.41 11.58
C GLY A 225 15.56 5.10 11.40
N LEU A 226 15.58 4.49 10.22
CA LEU A 226 14.99 3.16 9.99
C LEU A 226 16.06 2.07 10.04
N LEU A 227 15.66 0.91 10.55
CA LEU A 227 16.51 -0.27 10.64
C LEU A 227 16.07 -1.35 9.65
N ALA A 228 16.99 -2.23 9.27
CA ALA A 228 16.62 -3.45 8.56
C ALA A 228 15.68 -4.30 9.43
N CYS A 229 14.50 -4.65 8.90
CA CYS A 229 13.53 -5.50 9.59
C CYS A 229 14.03 -6.96 9.72
N GLY A 230 13.39 -7.75 10.58
CA GLY A 230 13.72 -9.17 10.76
C GLY A 230 13.57 -10.02 9.48
N PHE A 231 12.78 -9.54 8.51
CA PHE A 231 12.54 -10.20 7.22
C PHE A 231 13.39 -9.63 6.08
N CYS A 232 14.42 -8.84 6.40
CA CYS A 232 15.31 -8.27 5.40
C CYS A 232 16.16 -9.39 4.77
N PRO A 233 16.12 -9.60 3.44
CA PRO A 233 16.88 -10.67 2.79
C PRO A 233 18.41 -10.47 2.86
N LEU A 234 18.85 -9.30 3.30
CA LEU A 234 20.27 -8.98 3.54
C LEU A 234 20.75 -9.30 4.96
N LYS A 235 19.83 -9.60 5.90
CA LYS A 235 20.17 -10.15 7.20
C LYS A 235 20.25 -11.66 7.06
N LYS A 236 21.42 -12.15 6.67
CA LYS A 236 21.79 -13.57 6.78
C LYS A 236 22.73 -13.75 7.97
#